data_AF-A0A2S6GEW3-F1
#
_entry.id   AF-A0A2S6GEW3-F1
#
_cell.length_a   1.000
_cell.length_b   1.000
_cell.length_c   1.000
_cell.angle_alpha   90.00
_cell.angle_beta   90.00
_cell.angle_gamma   90.00
#
_symmetry.space_group_name_H-M   'P 1'
#
loop_
_entity.id
_entity.type
_entity.pdbx_description
1 polymer ?
#
loop_
_entity_poly.entity_id
_entity_poly.type
_entity_poly.pdbx_seq_one_letter_code
_entity_poly.pdbx_strand_id
1 'polypeptide(L)'
;MGAGTYVDPAADEPTVRLESPAAARSSGFRTDIQALRAVAEILRTGRVRLGRFYARRVRRLLPAAFLVLGVSLVAAYFLLPFQRWETNAQEAVASALYAENWLLAIHSVDYSAFTAVASLSQHYWSLSVEEQFYLCWPLLLLLLFKIRQRQAQIIGIAAVGLASLAFCVYFTDASKSQAYFVTPTRVWEFALGALIALGAPGSSCPGSRRAWRRSRAWC
;
A
#
# COMPACT_ATOMS: atom_id res chain seq x y z
N MET A 1 55.72 -20.19 43.55
CA MET A 1 54.25 -20.14 43.69
C MET A 1 53.80 -18.74 43.31
N GLY A 2 53.34 -18.54 42.08
CA GLY A 2 52.74 -17.29 41.62
C GLY A 2 51.56 -17.66 40.73
N ALA A 3 50.35 -17.42 41.22
CA ALA A 3 49.11 -17.76 40.53
C ALA A 3 48.83 -16.72 39.44
N GLY A 4 48.76 -17.17 38.19
CA GLY A 4 48.34 -16.35 37.07
C GLY A 4 46.84 -16.06 37.18
N THR A 5 46.47 -14.78 37.23
CA THR A 5 45.09 -14.33 37.12
C THR A 5 44.66 -14.39 35.65
N TYR A 6 43.81 -15.36 35.32
CA TYR A 6 43.09 -15.42 34.05
C TYR A 6 42.05 -14.30 34.02
N VAL A 7 42.20 -13.34 33.12
CA VAL A 7 41.22 -12.27 32.86
C VAL A 7 40.20 -12.82 31.87
N ASP A 8 38.96 -12.99 32.33
CA ASP A 8 37.82 -13.44 31.52
C ASP A 8 37.34 -12.27 30.61
N PRO A 9 37.40 -12.40 29.28
CA PRO A 9 37.02 -11.33 28.35
C PRO A 9 35.49 -11.17 28.18
N ALA A 10 34.64 -11.90 28.91
CA ALA A 10 33.19 -11.86 28.74
C ALA A 10 32.43 -10.91 29.70
N ALA A 11 33.11 -10.11 30.51
CA ALA A 11 32.49 -9.40 31.63
C ALA A 11 31.91 -8.00 31.33
N ASP A 12 31.80 -7.57 30.07
CA ASP A 12 31.38 -6.19 29.75
C ASP A 12 30.43 -6.07 28.55
N GLU A 13 29.50 -7.03 28.38
CA GLU A 13 28.37 -6.82 27.47
C GLU A 13 27.23 -6.07 28.21
N PRO A 14 26.84 -4.86 27.76
CA PRO A 14 25.65 -4.20 28.27
C PRO A 14 24.42 -5.04 27.91
N THR A 15 23.79 -5.63 28.91
CA THR A 15 22.55 -6.40 28.75
C THR A 15 21.41 -5.45 28.35
N VAL A 16 21.21 -5.31 27.03
CA VAL A 16 20.03 -4.65 26.46
C VAL A 16 18.80 -5.49 26.81
N ARG A 17 18.09 -5.04 27.85
CA ARG A 17 16.83 -5.63 28.29
C ARG A 17 15.78 -5.40 27.19
N LEU A 18 15.56 -6.43 26.36
CA LEU A 18 14.50 -6.42 25.35
C LEU A 18 13.16 -6.14 26.03
N GLU A 19 12.58 -4.98 25.75
CA GLU A 19 11.23 -4.66 26.19
C GLU A 19 10.25 -5.75 25.71
N SER A 20 9.41 -6.21 26.63
CA SER A 20 8.36 -7.19 26.36
C SER A 20 7.51 -6.77 25.14
N PRO A 21 7.19 -7.69 24.20
CA PRO A 21 6.36 -7.41 23.01
C PRO A 21 4.89 -7.07 23.32
N ALA A 22 4.56 -6.79 24.58
CA ALA A 22 3.22 -6.41 25.03
C ALA A 22 2.88 -4.92 24.88
N ALA A 23 3.88 -4.02 24.85
CA ALA A 23 3.64 -2.58 24.81
C ALA A 23 3.32 -2.04 23.39
N ALA A 24 3.74 -2.71 22.32
CA ALA A 24 3.51 -2.27 20.93
C ALA A 24 2.08 -2.55 20.38
N ARG A 25 1.09 -2.79 21.25
CA ARG A 25 -0.26 -3.29 20.88
C ARG A 25 -1.40 -2.26 20.89
N SER A 26 -1.13 -0.99 21.15
CA SER A 26 -2.16 0.04 21.29
C SER A 26 -2.03 1.13 20.22
N SER A 27 -2.73 0.97 19.09
CA SER A 27 -3.60 1.98 18.46
C SER A 27 -3.63 1.92 16.91
N GLY A 28 -2.55 1.54 16.23
CA GLY A 28 -2.47 1.60 14.74
C GLY A 28 -2.65 0.27 13.98
N PHE A 29 -2.20 -0.85 14.56
CA PHE A 29 -2.05 -2.14 13.85
C PHE A 29 -3.38 -2.90 13.64
N ARG A 30 -4.44 -2.53 14.38
CA ARG A 30 -5.73 -3.25 14.35
C ARG A 30 -6.58 -2.94 13.12
N THR A 31 -6.27 -1.85 12.42
CA THR A 31 -7.04 -1.34 11.28
C THR A 31 -6.64 -1.97 9.95
N ASP A 32 -5.36 -2.32 9.74
CA ASP A 32 -4.90 -2.96 8.49
C ASP A 32 -5.44 -4.37 8.29
N ILE A 33 -5.52 -5.14 9.38
CA ILE A 33 -6.05 -6.51 9.37
C ILE A 33 -7.52 -6.55 8.89
N GLN A 34 -8.28 -5.47 9.08
CA GLN A 34 -9.68 -5.41 8.65
C GLN A 34 -9.85 -5.17 7.14
N ALA A 35 -8.91 -4.46 6.50
CA ALA A 35 -8.93 -4.23 5.05
C ALA A 35 -8.65 -5.54 4.30
N LEU A 36 -7.63 -6.29 4.76
CA LEU A 36 -7.31 -7.63 4.27
C LEU A 36 -8.48 -8.61 4.46
N ARG A 37 -9.17 -8.54 5.61
CA ARG A 37 -10.37 -9.35 5.86
C ARG A 37 -11.54 -9.00 4.94
N ALA A 38 -11.73 -7.73 4.60
CA ALA A 38 -12.78 -7.33 3.67
C ALA A 38 -12.53 -7.87 2.26
N VAL A 39 -11.29 -7.80 1.77
CA VAL A 39 -10.92 -8.38 0.45
C VAL A 39 -11.05 -9.90 0.47
N ALA A 40 -10.59 -10.57 1.53
CA ALA A 40 -10.79 -12.00 1.70
C ALA A 40 -12.28 -12.38 1.75
N GLU A 41 -13.13 -11.54 2.34
CA GLU A 41 -14.58 -11.75 2.39
C GLU A 41 -15.26 -11.51 1.03
N ILE A 42 -14.77 -10.57 0.21
CA ILE A 42 -15.19 -10.43 -1.21
C ILE A 42 -14.92 -11.73 -1.95
N LEU A 43 -13.69 -12.24 -1.86
CA LEU A 43 -13.27 -13.45 -2.55
C LEU A 43 -14.07 -14.69 -2.10
N ARG A 44 -14.54 -14.72 -0.85
CA ARG A 44 -15.21 -15.89 -0.27
C ARG A 44 -16.73 -15.86 -0.30
N THR A 45 -17.35 -14.68 -0.24
CA THR A 45 -18.82 -14.55 -0.07
C THR A 45 -19.49 -13.71 -1.16
N GLY A 46 -18.73 -13.02 -2.01
CA GLY A 46 -19.26 -12.15 -3.06
C GLY A 46 -20.11 -10.97 -2.55
N ARG A 47 -20.08 -10.67 -1.23
CA ARG A 47 -20.86 -9.60 -0.60
C ARG A 47 -19.98 -8.75 0.28
N VAL A 48 -19.87 -7.45 -0.02
CA VAL A 48 -19.23 -6.48 0.86
C VAL A 48 -20.00 -5.17 0.94
N ARG A 49 -20.05 -4.60 2.14
CA ARG A 49 -20.52 -3.23 2.38
C ARG A 49 -19.39 -2.25 2.02
N LEU A 50 -19.23 -1.95 0.73
CA LEU A 50 -18.20 -1.05 0.21
C LEU A 50 -18.11 0.27 0.99
N GLY A 51 -19.26 0.88 1.31
CA GLY A 51 -19.29 2.13 2.07
C GLY A 51 -18.60 2.05 3.44
N ARG A 52 -18.72 0.92 4.16
CA ARG A 52 -18.00 0.74 5.43
C ARG A 52 -16.51 0.48 5.23
N PHE A 53 -16.12 -0.14 4.12
CA PHE A 53 -14.72 -0.34 3.77
C PHE A 53 -14.04 1.01 3.47
N TYR A 54 -14.60 1.79 2.54
CA TYR A 54 -14.05 3.09 2.17
C TYR A 54 -14.09 4.11 3.32
N ALA A 55 -15.19 4.18 4.09
CA ALA A 55 -15.29 5.13 5.20
C ALA A 55 -14.23 4.93 6.30
N ARG A 56 -13.81 3.68 6.55
CA ARG A 56 -12.73 3.40 7.51
C ARG A 56 -11.37 3.77 6.97
N ARG A 57 -11.13 3.51 5.68
CA ARG A 57 -9.88 3.83 4.99
C ARG A 57 -9.66 5.34 4.96
N VAL A 58 -10.67 6.08 4.51
CA VAL A 58 -10.70 7.55 4.48
C VAL A 58 -10.38 8.15 5.85
N ARG A 59 -11.04 7.70 6.92
CA ARG A 59 -10.81 8.25 8.28
C ARG A 59 -9.43 7.97 8.86
N ARG A 60 -8.71 6.99 8.32
CA ARG A 60 -7.36 6.64 8.78
C ARG A 60 -6.27 7.28 7.92
N LEU A 61 -6.47 7.34 6.60
CA LEU A 61 -5.44 7.78 5.66
C LEU A 61 -5.51 9.30 5.39
N LEU A 62 -6.70 9.86 5.17
CA LEU A 62 -6.83 11.28 4.82
C LEU A 62 -6.26 12.24 5.88
N PRO A 63 -6.47 12.05 7.21
CA PRO A 63 -5.97 13.01 8.18
C PRO A 63 -4.45 13.11 8.18
N ALA A 64 -3.75 11.97 8.14
CA ALA A 64 -2.30 11.93 8.08
C ALA A 64 -1.79 12.47 6.73
N ALA A 65 -2.43 12.08 5.63
CA ALA A 65 -2.07 12.52 4.29
C ALA A 65 -2.22 14.04 4.12
N PHE A 66 -3.32 14.65 4.56
CA PHE A 66 -3.48 16.10 4.45
C PHE A 66 -2.57 16.87 5.43
N LEU A 67 -2.31 16.31 6.60
CA LEU A 67 -1.39 16.91 7.57
C LEU A 67 0.03 16.98 7.00
N VAL A 68 0.55 15.87 6.49
CA VAL A 68 1.89 15.82 5.88
C VAL A 68 1.94 16.73 4.65
N LEU A 69 0.90 16.72 3.81
CA LEU A 69 0.84 17.58 2.63
C LEU A 69 0.86 19.07 3.00
N GLY A 70 0.10 19.46 4.03
CA GLY A 70 0.08 20.83 4.55
C GLY A 70 1.43 21.25 5.14
N VAL A 71 2.05 20.40 5.95
CA VAL A 71 3.40 20.65 6.51
C VAL A 71 4.43 20.76 5.39
N SER A 72 4.37 19.89 4.38
CA SER A 72 5.26 19.94 3.21
C SER A 72 5.09 21.23 2.41
N LEU A 73 3.86 21.74 2.24
CA LEU A 73 3.61 23.03 1.59
C LEU A 73 4.18 24.21 2.39
N VAL A 74 4.03 24.20 3.71
CA VAL A 74 4.64 25.21 4.58
C VAL A 74 6.16 25.15 4.50
N ALA A 75 6.73 23.94 4.54
CA ALA A 75 8.17 23.74 4.36
C ALA A 75 8.65 24.21 2.98
N ALA A 76 7.88 23.94 1.92
CA ALA A 76 8.16 24.40 0.56
C ALA A 76 8.27 25.93 0.50
N TYR A 77 7.33 26.63 1.14
CA TYR A 77 7.33 28.09 1.18
C TYR A 77 8.61 28.68 1.83
N PHE A 78 9.12 28.05 2.89
CA PHE A 78 10.31 28.55 3.60
C PHE A 78 11.64 28.04 3.03
N LEU A 79 11.68 26.84 2.44
CA LEU A 79 12.92 26.17 2.04
C LEU A 79 13.21 26.22 0.54
N LEU A 80 12.21 26.46 -0.32
CA LEU A 80 12.36 26.42 -1.77
C LEU A 80 12.38 27.82 -2.41
N PRO A 81 13.19 28.03 -3.47
CA PRO A 81 13.16 29.24 -4.29
C PRO A 81 11.79 29.47 -4.96
N PHE A 82 11.45 30.74 -5.22
CA PHE A 82 10.15 31.14 -5.78
C PHE A 82 9.83 30.45 -7.11
N GLN A 83 10.85 30.14 -7.93
CA GLN A 83 10.68 29.46 -9.22
C GLN A 83 10.08 28.05 -9.09
N ARG A 84 10.16 27.43 -7.90
CA ARG A 84 9.64 26.08 -7.66
C ARG A 84 8.24 26.06 -7.06
N TRP A 85 7.69 27.21 -6.67
CA TRP A 85 6.40 27.26 -5.97
C TRP A 85 5.25 26.79 -6.86
N GLU A 86 5.26 27.15 -8.14
CA GLU A 86 4.22 26.73 -9.09
C GLU A 86 4.19 25.21 -9.25
N THR A 87 5.34 24.58 -9.53
CA THR A 87 5.43 23.12 -9.67
C THR A 87 5.04 22.39 -8.38
N ASN A 88 5.51 22.87 -7.22
CA ASN A 88 5.15 22.24 -5.93
C ASN A 88 3.67 22.43 -5.59
N ALA A 89 3.04 23.54 -5.98
CA ALA A 89 1.61 23.74 -5.80
C ALA A 89 0.80 22.79 -6.70
N GLN A 90 1.20 22.61 -7.96
CA GLN A 90 0.57 21.67 -8.88
C GLN A 90 0.66 20.22 -8.38
N GLU A 91 1.84 19.79 -7.92
CA GLU A 91 2.02 18.47 -7.31
C GLU A 91 1.27 18.33 -5.99
N ALA A 92 1.19 19.37 -5.16
CA ALA A 92 0.38 19.28 -3.95
C ALA A 92 -1.11 19.10 -4.26
N VAL A 93 -1.62 19.79 -5.29
CA VAL A 93 -3.00 19.60 -5.76
C VAL A 93 -3.20 18.20 -6.34
N ALA A 94 -2.27 17.73 -7.17
CA ALA A 94 -2.33 16.37 -7.74
C ALA A 94 -2.26 15.30 -6.64
N SER A 95 -1.43 15.48 -5.62
CA SER A 95 -1.35 14.63 -4.43
C SER A 95 -2.63 14.63 -3.62
N ALA A 96 -3.26 15.78 -3.40
CA ALA A 96 -4.57 15.89 -2.73
C ALA A 96 -5.69 15.17 -3.49
N LEU A 97 -5.60 15.14 -4.83
CA LEU A 97 -6.55 14.46 -5.71
C LEU A 97 -6.19 12.98 -5.99
N TYR A 98 -5.13 12.45 -5.39
CA TYR A 98 -4.60 11.12 -5.69
C TYR A 98 -4.29 10.88 -7.17
N ALA A 99 -3.80 11.93 -7.84
CA ALA A 99 -3.40 11.95 -9.25
C ALA A 99 -1.90 12.29 -9.44
N GLU A 100 -1.12 12.34 -8.36
CA GLU A 100 0.31 12.70 -8.37
C GLU A 100 1.11 11.85 -9.34
N ASN A 101 0.82 10.55 -9.41
CA ASN A 101 1.50 9.63 -10.30
C ASN A 101 1.32 9.99 -11.78
N TRP A 102 0.18 10.57 -12.17
CA TRP A 102 -0.06 11.00 -13.55
C TRP A 102 0.65 12.30 -13.87
N LEU A 103 0.67 13.25 -12.93
CA LEU A 103 1.44 14.49 -13.09
C LEU A 103 2.94 14.18 -13.21
N LEU A 104 3.46 13.30 -12.34
CA LEU A 104 4.84 12.84 -12.43
C LEU A 104 5.11 12.06 -13.72
N ALA A 105 4.17 11.25 -14.21
CA ALA A 105 4.32 10.61 -15.51
C ALA A 105 4.51 11.65 -16.63
N ILE A 106 3.70 12.71 -16.65
CA ILE A 106 3.82 13.80 -17.64
C ILE A 106 5.19 14.49 -17.49
N HIS A 107 5.58 14.85 -16.26
CA HIS A 107 6.86 15.51 -15.98
C HIS A 107 8.09 14.58 -16.12
N SER A 108 7.90 13.26 -16.11
CA SER A 108 8.99 12.27 -16.18
C SER A 108 9.72 12.24 -17.52
N VAL A 109 9.12 12.83 -18.56
CA VAL A 109 9.77 13.05 -19.86
C VAL A 109 10.89 14.07 -19.74
N ASP A 110 10.65 15.14 -19.00
CA ASP A 110 11.62 16.21 -18.75
C ASP A 110 12.59 15.85 -17.61
N TYR A 111 12.15 15.02 -16.65
CA TYR A 111 12.93 14.60 -15.47
C TYR A 111 14.16 13.74 -15.81
N SER A 112 14.10 12.93 -16.87
CA SER A 112 15.24 12.14 -17.37
C SER A 112 16.35 13.00 -18.00
N ALA A 113 16.08 14.28 -18.28
CA ALA A 113 17.07 15.25 -18.71
C ALA A 113 17.79 15.89 -17.49
N PHE A 114 18.55 15.06 -16.79
CA PHE A 114 19.79 15.43 -16.08
C PHE A 114 19.82 16.32 -14.82
N THR A 115 18.77 17.00 -14.32
CA THR A 115 18.97 17.92 -13.14
C THR A 115 17.79 18.17 -12.18
N ALA A 116 16.68 17.43 -12.24
CA ALA A 116 15.53 17.73 -11.36
C ALA A 116 15.65 17.07 -9.97
N VAL A 117 15.68 17.90 -8.91
CA VAL A 117 15.65 17.47 -7.51
C VAL A 117 14.23 17.02 -7.14
N ALA A 118 14.11 15.90 -6.43
CA ALA A 118 12.84 15.36 -5.96
C ALA A 118 12.00 16.42 -5.23
N SER A 119 10.72 16.53 -5.60
CA SER A 119 9.80 17.47 -4.98
C SER A 119 9.27 16.93 -3.65
N LEU A 120 8.83 17.83 -2.76
CA LEU A 120 8.39 17.50 -1.41
C LEU A 120 7.16 16.59 -1.40
N SER A 121 6.27 16.71 -2.38
CA SER A 121 5.07 15.90 -2.56
C SER A 121 5.30 14.61 -3.33
N GLN A 122 6.46 14.42 -3.95
CA GLN A 122 6.69 13.33 -4.89
C GLN A 122 6.34 11.97 -4.28
N HIS A 123 6.66 11.72 -3.01
CA HIS A 123 6.37 10.47 -2.30
C HIS A 123 4.87 10.07 -2.23
N TYR A 124 3.93 10.96 -2.57
CA TYR A 124 2.50 10.66 -2.71
C TYR A 124 2.16 9.86 -3.97
N TRP A 125 3.10 9.69 -4.90
CA TRP A 125 2.87 8.94 -6.13
C TRP A 125 2.42 7.50 -5.87
N SER A 126 3.08 6.80 -4.94
CA SER A 126 2.74 5.42 -4.59
C SER A 126 1.41 5.34 -3.84
N LEU A 127 1.13 6.31 -2.97
CA LEU A 127 -0.15 6.43 -2.27
C LEU A 127 -1.32 6.67 -3.25
N SER A 128 -1.10 7.49 -4.28
CA SER A 128 -2.08 7.75 -5.35
C SER A 128 -2.41 6.49 -6.14
N VAL A 129 -1.37 5.76 -6.56
CA VAL A 129 -1.52 4.46 -7.23
C VAL A 129 -2.26 3.47 -6.33
N GLU A 130 -1.92 3.44 -5.05
CA GLU A 130 -2.57 2.57 -4.07
C GLU A 130 -4.07 2.89 -3.96
N GLU A 131 -4.48 4.14 -3.76
CA GLU A 131 -5.89 4.51 -3.66
C GLU A 131 -6.68 4.24 -4.96
N GLN A 132 -6.11 4.53 -6.13
CA GLN A 132 -6.70 4.19 -7.42
C GLN A 132 -6.96 2.68 -7.52
N PHE A 133 -5.98 1.86 -7.11
CA PHE A 133 -6.11 0.42 -7.10
C PHE A 133 -7.21 -0.05 -6.12
N TYR A 134 -7.24 0.47 -4.89
CA TYR A 134 -8.26 0.09 -3.90
C TYR A 134 -9.67 0.53 -4.26
N LEU A 135 -9.83 1.54 -5.13
CA LEU A 135 -11.13 1.91 -5.70
C LEU A 135 -11.55 0.97 -6.83
N CYS A 136 -10.64 0.72 -7.78
CA CYS A 136 -10.93 -0.07 -8.98
C CYS A 136 -11.07 -1.57 -8.69
N TRP A 137 -10.21 -2.13 -7.83
CA TRP A 137 -10.12 -3.57 -7.61
C TRP A 137 -11.37 -4.21 -6.99
N PRO A 138 -11.96 -3.66 -5.91
CA PRO A 138 -13.19 -4.21 -5.35
C PRO A 138 -14.37 -4.12 -6.32
N LEU A 139 -14.42 -3.08 -7.15
CA LEU A 139 -15.46 -2.91 -8.17
C LEU A 139 -15.32 -3.96 -9.27
N LEU A 140 -14.11 -4.19 -9.77
CA LEU A 140 -13.80 -5.23 -10.75
C LEU A 140 -14.18 -6.61 -10.21
N LEU A 141 -13.78 -6.92 -8.98
CA LEU A 141 -14.14 -8.19 -8.33
C LEU A 141 -15.66 -8.29 -8.18
N LEU A 142 -16.37 -7.27 -7.72
CA LEU A 142 -17.83 -7.33 -7.61
C LEU A 142 -18.51 -7.57 -8.96
N LEU A 143 -18.02 -6.97 -10.05
CA LEU A 143 -18.54 -7.20 -11.39
C LEU A 143 -18.33 -8.66 -11.83
N LEU A 144 -17.14 -9.20 -11.61
CA LEU A 144 -16.81 -10.59 -11.94
C LEU A 144 -17.56 -11.59 -11.05
N PHE A 145 -17.80 -11.27 -9.78
CA PHE A 145 -18.55 -12.13 -8.86
C PHE A 145 -20.07 -12.12 -9.09
N LYS A 146 -20.60 -11.18 -9.89
CA LYS A 146 -21.97 -11.34 -10.46
C LYS A 146 -22.03 -12.55 -11.40
N ILE A 147 -20.91 -12.89 -12.04
CA ILE A 147 -20.78 -14.10 -12.84
C ILE A 147 -20.58 -15.28 -11.88
N ARG A 148 -21.58 -16.15 -11.77
CA ARG A 148 -21.56 -17.30 -10.83
C ARG A 148 -20.63 -18.45 -11.26
N GLN A 149 -19.95 -18.31 -12.38
CA GLN A 149 -19.05 -19.31 -12.92
C GLN A 149 -17.60 -18.99 -12.52
N ARG A 150 -17.00 -19.85 -11.70
CA ARG A 150 -15.61 -19.72 -11.24
C ARG A 150 -14.61 -19.63 -12.40
N GLN A 151 -14.84 -20.38 -13.48
CA GLN A 151 -13.99 -20.34 -14.67
C GLN A 151 -14.02 -18.96 -15.33
N ALA A 152 -15.20 -18.34 -15.49
CA ALA A 152 -15.33 -17.00 -16.06
C ALA A 152 -14.63 -15.93 -15.20
N GLN A 153 -14.64 -16.08 -13.88
CA GLN A 153 -13.91 -15.19 -12.97
C GLN A 153 -12.38 -15.30 -13.16
N ILE A 154 -11.86 -16.53 -13.24
CA ILE A 154 -10.44 -16.79 -13.48
C ILE A 154 -10.01 -16.22 -14.83
N ILE A 155 -10.79 -16.48 -15.89
CA ILE A 155 -10.53 -15.97 -17.24
C ILE A 155 -10.56 -14.45 -17.25
N GLY A 156 -11.55 -13.82 -16.61
CA GLY A 156 -11.65 -12.36 -16.53
C GLY A 156 -10.46 -11.71 -15.82
N ILE A 157 -10.03 -12.26 -14.67
CA ILE A 157 -8.85 -11.75 -13.94
C ILE A 157 -7.58 -11.97 -14.76
N ALA A 158 -7.41 -13.14 -15.38
CA ALA A 158 -6.28 -13.44 -16.24
C ALA A 158 -6.22 -12.52 -17.45
N ALA A 159 -7.37 -12.23 -18.09
CA ALA A 159 -7.45 -11.32 -19.23
C ALA A 159 -7.05 -9.90 -18.84
N VAL A 160 -7.54 -9.38 -17.71
CA VAL A 160 -7.14 -8.05 -17.18
C VAL A 160 -5.64 -8.03 -16.86
N GLY A 161 -5.12 -9.08 -16.22
CA GLY A 161 -3.70 -9.19 -15.90
C GLY A 161 -2.81 -9.24 -17.13
N LEU A 162 -3.18 -10.05 -18.14
CA LEU A 162 -2.45 -10.15 -19.40
C LEU A 162 -2.52 -8.85 -20.20
N ALA A 163 -3.68 -8.19 -20.27
CA ALA A 163 -3.82 -6.90 -20.92
C ALA A 163 -2.94 -5.83 -20.26
N SER A 164 -2.91 -5.79 -18.93
CA SER A 164 -2.03 -4.92 -18.15
C SER A 164 -0.55 -5.21 -18.39
N LEU A 165 -0.16 -6.49 -18.45
CA LEU A 165 1.22 -6.89 -18.71
C LEU A 165 1.64 -6.54 -20.14
N ALA A 166 0.79 -6.81 -21.14
CA ALA A 166 1.04 -6.44 -22.53
C ALA A 166 1.18 -4.92 -22.68
N PHE A 167 0.31 -4.15 -22.02
CA PHE A 167 0.40 -2.70 -21.97
C PHE A 167 1.70 -2.24 -21.30
N CYS A 168 2.12 -2.88 -20.20
CA CYS A 168 3.40 -2.60 -19.54
C CYS A 168 4.58 -2.78 -20.48
N VAL A 169 4.65 -3.92 -21.19
CA VAL A 169 5.74 -4.21 -22.13
C VAL A 169 5.76 -3.21 -23.28
N TYR A 170 4.60 -2.94 -23.89
CA TYR A 170 4.48 -1.97 -24.99
C TYR A 170 4.86 -0.55 -24.56
N PHE A 171 4.36 -0.09 -23.42
CA PHE A 171 4.55 1.28 -22.96
C PHE A 171 5.96 1.53 -22.42
N THR A 172 6.62 0.50 -21.88
CA THR A 172 8.02 0.59 -21.42
C THR A 172 9.00 0.83 -22.58
N ASP A 173 8.68 0.31 -23.78
CA ASP A 173 9.47 0.55 -24.98
C ASP A 173 9.38 2.01 -25.44
N ALA A 174 8.18 2.61 -25.34
CA ALA A 174 7.96 4.01 -25.69
C ALA A 174 8.60 4.99 -24.68
N SER A 175 8.44 4.76 -23.38
CA SER A 175 9.05 5.60 -22.34
C SER A 175 9.18 4.87 -21.01
N LYS A 176 10.41 4.50 -20.65
CA LYS A 176 10.72 3.82 -19.38
C LYS A 176 10.38 4.67 -18.15
N SER A 177 10.58 5.99 -18.23
CA SER A 177 10.32 6.91 -17.11
C SER A 177 8.82 7.08 -16.85
N GLN A 178 8.00 7.22 -17.90
CA GLN A 178 6.55 7.28 -17.76
C GLN A 178 5.97 5.95 -17.28
N ALA A 179 6.42 4.82 -17.86
CA ALA A 179 5.93 3.49 -17.53
C ALA A 179 6.07 3.14 -16.04
N TYR A 180 7.03 3.78 -15.35
CA TYR A 180 7.24 3.61 -13.92
C TYR A 180 6.06 4.12 -13.07
N PHE A 181 5.46 5.26 -13.44
CA PHE A 181 4.42 5.96 -12.66
C PHE A 181 2.99 5.64 -13.10
N VAL A 182 2.80 5.05 -14.29
CA VAL A 182 1.49 4.79 -14.88
C VAL A 182 0.83 3.56 -14.23
N THR A 183 -0.31 3.74 -13.57
CA THR A 183 -1.04 2.70 -12.82
C THR A 183 -1.36 1.42 -13.64
N PRO A 184 -1.84 1.52 -14.90
CA PRO A 184 -2.13 0.35 -15.73
C PRO A 184 -0.97 -0.64 -15.92
N THR A 185 0.30 -0.23 -15.81
CA THR A 185 1.45 -1.12 -16.00
C THR A 185 1.68 -2.06 -14.79
N ARG A 186 0.98 -1.82 -13.68
CA ARG A 186 1.13 -2.54 -12.40
C ARG A 186 -0.02 -3.49 -12.08
N VAL A 187 -1.14 -3.38 -12.79
CA VAL A 187 -2.38 -4.12 -12.48
C VAL A 187 -2.18 -5.64 -12.57
N TRP A 188 -1.28 -6.12 -13.43
CA TRP A 188 -0.95 -7.55 -13.58
C TRP A 188 -0.41 -8.20 -12.29
N GLU A 189 0.32 -7.47 -11.44
CA GLU A 189 0.86 -7.98 -10.17
C GLU A 189 -0.27 -8.38 -9.22
N PHE A 190 -1.31 -7.55 -9.16
CA PHE A 190 -2.49 -7.81 -8.35
C PHE A 190 -3.39 -8.89 -8.95
N ALA A 191 -3.51 -8.94 -10.28
CA ALA A 191 -4.19 -10.02 -10.97
C ALA A 191 -3.56 -11.37 -10.67
N LEU A 192 -2.22 -11.45 -10.67
CA LEU A 192 -1.49 -12.65 -10.26
C LEU A 192 -1.83 -13.05 -8.81
N GLY A 193 -1.82 -12.08 -7.88
CA GLY A 193 -2.22 -12.32 -6.48
C GLY A 193 -3.64 -12.88 -6.33
N ALA A 194 -4.61 -12.37 -7.11
CA ALA A 194 -5.97 -12.89 -7.09
C ALA A 194 -6.12 -14.26 -7.76
N LEU A 195 -5.39 -14.54 -8.84
CA LEU A 195 -5.36 -15.87 -9.45
C LEU A 195 -4.81 -16.91 -8.48
N ILE A 196 -3.74 -16.58 -7.75
CA ILE A 196 -3.20 -17.44 -6.69
C ILE A 196 -4.25 -17.66 -5.59
N ALA A 197 -4.93 -16.62 -5.13
CA ALA A 197 -5.98 -16.74 -4.11
C ALA A 197 -7.17 -17.61 -4.55
N LEU A 198 -7.53 -17.56 -5.84
CA LEU A 198 -8.58 -18.40 -6.41
C LEU A 198 -8.11 -19.83 -6.71
N GLY A 199 -6.83 -20.03 -6.98
CA GLY A 199 -6.21 -21.34 -7.23
C GLY A 199 -5.87 -22.11 -5.94
N ALA A 200 -5.72 -21.41 -4.81
CA ALA A 200 -5.42 -22.02 -3.53
C ALA A 200 -6.54 -23.03 -3.14
N PRO A 201 -6.24 -24.34 -3.02
CA PRO A 201 -7.21 -25.33 -2.58
C PRO A 201 -7.68 -24.97 -1.18
N GLY A 202 -9.00 -24.97 -0.99
CA GLY A 202 -9.75 -24.44 0.15
C GLY A 202 -8.94 -24.26 1.43
N SER A 203 -8.53 -23.02 1.70
CA SER A 203 -8.19 -22.60 3.06
C SER A 203 -9.49 -22.57 3.87
N SER A 204 -9.91 -23.76 4.26
CA SER A 204 -10.79 -24.01 5.38
C SER A 204 -10.09 -23.45 6.60
N CYS A 205 -10.18 -22.14 6.83
CA CYS A 205 -9.84 -21.60 8.13
C CYS A 205 -10.87 -22.18 9.10
N PRO A 206 -10.45 -22.98 10.11
CA PRO A 206 -11.36 -23.51 11.10
C PRO A 206 -12.13 -22.33 11.68
N GLY A 207 -13.46 -22.41 11.67
CA GLY A 207 -14.30 -21.37 12.23
C GLY A 207 -13.96 -21.13 13.69
N SER A 208 -13.17 -20.10 14.00
CA SER A 208 -12.92 -19.68 15.38
C SER A 208 -13.67 -18.38 15.70
N ARG A 209 -14.99 -18.41 15.51
CA ARG A 209 -15.93 -17.54 16.26
C ARG A 209 -15.98 -17.91 17.76
N ARG A 210 -14.97 -18.57 18.33
CA ARG A 210 -14.99 -19.13 19.69
C ARG A 210 -13.66 -19.10 20.47
N ALA A 211 -12.70 -18.23 20.13
CA ALA A 211 -11.43 -18.13 20.89
C ALA A 211 -11.23 -16.82 21.67
N TRP A 212 -12.22 -15.92 21.71
CA TRP A 212 -12.07 -14.60 22.35
C TRP A 212 -12.90 -14.39 23.63
N ARG A 213 -13.43 -15.47 24.23
CA ARG A 213 -14.24 -15.43 25.46
C ARG A 213 -13.63 -16.21 26.64
N ARG A 214 -12.30 -16.25 26.75
CA ARG A 214 -11.59 -16.75 27.94
C ARG A 214 -10.33 -15.92 28.22
N SER A 215 -10.54 -14.69 28.69
CA SER A 215 -9.53 -13.96 29.48
C SER A 215 -10.17 -12.93 30.43
N ARG A 216 -11.46 -13.10 30.76
CA ARG A 216 -12.08 -12.50 31.95
C ARG A 216 -12.39 -13.61 32.93
N ALA A 217 -11.36 -14.16 33.57
CA ALA A 217 -11.49 -14.96 34.78
C ALA A 217 -10.10 -15.23 35.35
N TRP A 218 -9.44 -14.21 35.88
CA TRP A 218 -8.52 -14.36 37.00
C TRP A 218 -8.69 -13.11 37.87
N CYS A 219 -9.15 -13.37 39.10
CA CYS A 219 -9.17 -12.45 40.23
C CYS A 219 -7.77 -11.93 40.53
#